data_AF-A0A3N5QHM2-F1
#
_entry.id   AF-A0A3N5QHM2-F1
#
_cell.length_a   1.000
_cell.length_b   1.000
_cell.length_c   1.000
_cell.angle_alpha   90.00
_cell.angle_beta   90.00
_cell.angle_gamma   90.00
#
_symmetry.space_group_name_H-M   'P 1'
#
loop_
_entity.id
_entity.type
_entity.pdbx_description
1 polymer ?
#
loop_
_entity_poly.entity_id
_entity_poly.type
_entity_poly.pdbx_seq_one_letter_code
_entity_poly.pdbx_strand_id
1 'polypeptide(L)'
;MNRLPFLRRRLLIKDPTAAFLSQYLCNHYHCRVLILVRHPGAFAMSLKRLGWGWHFKHFLDQTALIEDHLKELVPLMIKKNDSMAYQAGVLWLCIYTVLHDFYQADGNWKIVKHEDLSSNPLKEFRDVFQWLGLTYDQRVVKRIVQLTGSENRVEASNNKVHDLYRDSKKLVHYWKKTLSEEERTVLRNITEPLAGKYYDDASWA
;
A
#
# COMPACT_ATOMS: atom_id res chain seq x y z
N MET A 1 26.64 24.35 -8.59
CA MET A 1 25.72 23.27 -8.20
C MET A 1 25.75 22.20 -9.29
N ASN A 2 26.46 21.10 -9.07
CA ASN A 2 26.56 20.00 -10.03
C ASN A 2 25.23 19.24 -10.08
N ARG A 3 24.51 19.43 -11.18
CA ARG A 3 23.27 18.72 -11.48
C ARG A 3 23.59 17.24 -11.75
N LEU A 4 23.01 16.34 -10.94
CA LEU A 4 23.14 14.89 -11.14
C LEU A 4 22.69 14.50 -12.57
N PRO A 5 23.45 13.65 -13.30
CA PRO A 5 23.24 13.38 -14.74
C PRO A 5 21.90 12.70 -15.11
N PHE A 6 21.05 12.35 -14.15
CA PHE A 6 19.72 11.79 -14.38
C PHE A 6 18.64 12.83 -14.72
N LEU A 7 18.97 14.13 -14.69
CA LEU A 7 18.03 15.26 -14.86
C LEU A 7 17.41 15.45 -16.25
N ARG A 8 17.53 14.47 -17.17
CA ARG A 8 16.76 14.46 -18.44
C ARG A 8 15.56 13.50 -18.42
N ARG A 9 15.32 12.78 -17.33
CA ARG A 9 14.18 11.85 -17.21
C ARG A 9 13.44 12.06 -15.90
N ARG A 10 12.12 11.85 -15.92
CA ARG A 10 11.30 11.83 -14.71
C ARG A 10 11.59 10.54 -13.92
N LEU A 11 12.00 10.67 -12.67
CA LEU A 11 12.28 9.53 -11.78
C LEU A 11 10.99 9.00 -11.15
N LEU A 12 10.92 7.67 -11.02
CA LEU A 12 9.90 6.99 -10.23
C LEU A 12 10.62 6.25 -9.10
N ILE A 13 10.35 6.67 -7.86
CA ILE A 13 10.80 5.96 -6.66
C ILE A 13 9.62 5.10 -6.21
N LYS A 14 9.81 3.79 -6.20
CA LYS A 14 8.86 2.84 -5.61
C LYS A 14 9.59 2.12 -4.50
N ASP A 15 9.14 2.32 -3.27
CA ASP A 15 9.70 1.64 -2.12
C ASP A 15 8.61 1.44 -1.05
N PRO A 16 8.31 0.19 -0.65
CA PRO A 16 7.30 -0.09 0.36
C PRO A 16 7.78 0.16 1.80
N THR A 17 9.09 0.30 2.05
CA THR A 17 9.67 0.55 3.39
C THR A 17 10.07 2.01 3.61
N ALA A 18 10.23 2.79 2.55
CA ALA A 18 10.51 4.23 2.60
C ALA A 18 9.24 5.11 2.69
N ALA A 19 8.09 4.54 3.04
CA ALA A 19 6.82 5.27 3.12
C ALA A 19 6.92 6.54 3.98
N PHE A 20 7.64 6.49 5.10
CA PHE A 20 7.82 7.63 6.01
C PHE A 20 8.77 8.71 5.49
N LEU A 21 9.55 8.43 4.43
CA LEU A 21 10.36 9.44 3.76
C LEU A 21 9.55 10.30 2.77
N SER A 22 8.28 9.97 2.52
CA SER A 22 7.47 10.65 1.50
C SER A 22 7.35 12.16 1.72
N GLN A 23 7.12 12.61 2.96
CA GLN A 23 7.02 14.04 3.28
C GLN A 23 8.35 14.77 3.05
N TYR A 24 9.47 14.16 3.45
CA TYR A 24 10.79 14.70 3.20
C TYR A 24 11.07 14.83 1.70
N LEU A 25 10.77 13.78 0.92
CA LEU A 25 10.95 13.79 -0.53
C LEU A 25 10.06 14.85 -1.21
N CYS A 26 8.83 15.04 -0.75
CA CYS A 26 7.95 16.11 -1.21
C CYS A 26 8.55 17.49 -0.92
N ASN A 27 8.92 17.75 0.35
CA ASN A 27 9.35 19.07 0.80
C ASN A 27 10.71 19.50 0.22
N HIS A 28 11.66 18.57 0.11
CA HIS A 28 13.04 18.89 -0.28
C HIS A 28 13.33 18.70 -1.76
N TYR A 29 12.60 17.82 -2.44
CA TYR A 29 12.84 17.49 -3.85
C TYR A 29 11.61 17.71 -4.74
N HIS A 30 10.52 18.25 -4.20
CA HIS A 30 9.27 18.50 -4.92
C HIS A 30 8.73 17.25 -5.62
N CYS A 31 8.94 16.08 -5.01
CA CYS A 31 8.39 14.83 -5.51
C CYS A 31 6.86 14.86 -5.43
N ARG A 32 6.18 14.44 -6.51
CA ARG A 32 4.75 14.12 -6.44
C ARG A 32 4.58 12.76 -5.77
N VAL A 33 3.73 12.71 -4.74
CA VAL A 33 3.50 11.47 -3.96
C VAL A 33 2.15 10.85 -4.34
N LEU A 34 2.20 9.58 -4.73
CA LEU A 34 1.01 8.73 -4.90
C LEU A 34 1.04 7.65 -3.82
N ILE A 35 0.07 7.68 -2.92
CA ILE A 35 -0.14 6.64 -1.91
C ILE A 35 -1.03 5.56 -2.53
N LEU A 36 -0.52 4.33 -2.56
CA LEU A 36 -1.29 3.15 -2.93
C LEU A 36 -1.81 2.47 -1.65
N VAL A 37 -3.08 2.66 -1.32
CA VAL A 37 -3.72 1.98 -0.20
C VAL A 37 -4.18 0.60 -0.63
N ARG A 38 -4.01 -0.41 0.22
CA ARG A 38 -4.46 -1.78 -0.03
C ARG A 38 -5.28 -2.27 1.14
N HIS A 39 -6.33 -3.04 0.88
CA HIS A 39 -7.22 -3.56 1.90
C HIS A 39 -6.43 -4.35 2.96
N PRO A 40 -6.68 -4.16 4.27
CA PRO A 40 -5.92 -4.81 5.33
C PRO A 40 -5.84 -6.34 5.19
N GLY A 41 -6.96 -6.98 4.85
CA GLY A 41 -7.00 -8.42 4.54
C GLY A 41 -6.08 -8.84 3.40
N ALA A 42 -6.07 -8.09 2.29
CA ALA A 42 -5.21 -8.38 1.14
C ALA A 42 -3.72 -8.14 1.47
N PHE A 43 -3.43 -7.14 2.29
CA PHE A 43 -2.09 -6.85 2.81
C PHE A 43 -1.59 -7.99 3.72
N ALA A 44 -2.39 -8.38 4.71
CA ALA A 44 -2.05 -9.44 5.66
C ALA A 44 -1.84 -10.80 4.97
N MET A 45 -2.72 -11.17 4.04
CA MET A 45 -2.53 -12.38 3.21
C MET A 45 -1.20 -12.36 2.46
N SER A 46 -0.78 -11.19 1.94
CA SER A 46 0.48 -11.06 1.22
C SER A 46 1.69 -11.27 2.12
N LEU A 47 1.67 -10.74 3.35
CA LEU A 47 2.71 -10.98 4.35
C LEU A 47 2.73 -12.46 4.77
N LYS A 48 1.55 -13.05 4.97
CA LYS A 48 1.40 -14.46 5.35
C LYS A 48 1.98 -15.42 4.33
N ARG A 49 1.71 -15.20 3.04
CA ARG A 49 2.31 -15.97 1.95
C ARG A 49 3.84 -15.91 1.97
N LEU A 50 4.42 -14.78 2.36
CA LEU A 50 5.87 -14.57 2.36
C LEU A 50 6.54 -14.99 3.68
N GLY A 51 5.76 -15.36 4.70
CA GLY A 51 6.28 -15.62 6.05
C GLY A 51 6.89 -14.37 6.70
N TRP A 52 6.48 -13.18 6.27
CA TRP A 52 7.02 -11.92 6.78
C TRP A 52 6.28 -11.50 8.05
N GLY A 53 6.75 -12.02 9.19
CA GLY A 53 6.42 -11.45 10.51
C GLY A 53 7.06 -10.08 10.69
N TRP A 54 6.63 -9.34 11.72
CA TRP A 54 7.16 -8.00 12.00
C TRP A 54 7.46 -7.80 13.48
N HIS A 55 8.61 -7.18 13.75
CA HIS A 55 9.01 -6.75 15.08
C HIS A 55 8.99 -5.22 15.17
N PHE A 56 8.13 -4.68 16.03
CA PHE A 56 7.91 -3.24 16.15
C PHE A 56 9.04 -2.48 16.84
N LYS A 57 10.08 -3.16 17.33
CA LYS A 57 11.23 -2.51 17.98
C LYS A 57 11.83 -1.41 17.10
N HIS A 58 11.94 -1.64 15.79
CA HIS A 58 12.48 -0.64 14.86
C HIS A 58 11.64 0.65 14.79
N PHE A 59 10.33 0.60 15.05
CA PHE A 59 9.49 1.80 15.14
C PHE A 59 9.61 2.43 16.53
N LEU A 60 9.55 1.61 17.58
CA LEU A 60 9.64 2.07 18.97
C LEU A 60 10.98 2.74 19.29
N ASP A 61 12.06 2.35 18.61
CA ASP A 61 13.38 2.98 18.74
C ASP A 61 13.48 4.36 18.03
N GLN A 62 12.47 4.76 17.24
CA GLN A 62 12.44 6.03 16.51
C GLN A 62 11.56 7.05 17.25
N THR A 63 12.15 7.80 18.19
CA THR A 63 11.44 8.79 19.02
C THR A 63 10.57 9.75 18.21
N ALA A 64 11.12 10.38 17.16
CA ALA A 64 10.38 11.32 16.33
C ALA A 64 9.14 10.68 15.66
N LEU A 65 9.30 9.48 15.09
CA LEU A 65 8.18 8.75 14.49
C LEU A 65 7.06 8.46 15.50
N ILE A 66 7.43 8.07 16.72
CA ILE A 66 6.46 7.78 17.78
C ILE A 66 5.79 9.07 18.24
N GLU A 67 6.55 10.09 18.62
CA GLU A 67 6.02 11.32 19.19
C GLU A 67 5.16 12.10 18.21
N ASP A 68 5.58 12.17 16.94
CA ASP A 68 4.91 12.98 15.92
C ASP A 68 3.66 12.29 15.35
N HIS A 69 3.64 10.96 15.27
CA HIS A 69 2.60 10.24 14.51
C HIS A 69 2.00 9.00 15.19
N LEU A 70 2.79 8.22 15.91
CA LEU A 70 2.39 6.86 16.32
C LEU A 70 2.16 6.67 17.82
N LYS A 71 2.19 7.75 18.61
CA LYS A 71 2.10 7.73 20.08
C LYS A 71 0.91 6.92 20.57
N GLU A 72 -0.27 7.17 20.00
CA GLU A 72 -1.51 6.49 20.38
C GLU A 72 -1.53 5.00 19.99
N LEU A 73 -0.64 4.58 19.09
CA LEU A 73 -0.53 3.19 18.63
C LEU A 73 0.53 2.37 19.39
N VAL A 74 1.34 3.01 20.24
CA VAL A 74 2.37 2.33 21.06
C VAL A 74 1.82 1.14 21.86
N PRO A 75 0.64 1.23 22.52
CA PRO A 75 0.08 0.08 23.25
C PRO A 75 -0.13 -1.16 22.37
N LEU A 76 -0.44 -0.98 21.08
CA LEU A 76 -0.58 -2.09 20.13
C LEU A 76 0.78 -2.68 19.73
N MET A 77 1.81 -1.84 19.63
CA MET A 77 3.16 -2.27 19.23
C MET A 77 3.90 -3.03 20.33
N ILE A 78 3.69 -2.69 21.61
CA ILE A 78 4.34 -3.37 22.75
C ILE A 78 3.60 -4.63 23.21
N LYS A 79 2.33 -4.80 22.80
CA LYS A 79 1.54 -5.98 23.15
C LYS A 79 2.20 -7.21 22.54
N LYS A 80 2.65 -8.14 23.39
CA LYS A 80 3.20 -9.42 22.94
C LYS A 80 2.08 -10.24 22.27
N ASN A 81 2.15 -10.34 20.95
CA ASN A 81 1.24 -11.14 20.15
C ASN A 81 1.93 -11.60 18.86
N ASP A 82 2.16 -12.90 18.76
CA ASP A 82 2.84 -13.53 17.63
C ASP A 82 1.88 -13.88 16.47
N SER A 83 0.60 -13.51 16.59
CA SER A 83 -0.36 -13.66 15.50
C SER A 83 0.03 -12.79 14.31
N MET A 84 0.18 -13.43 13.15
CA MET A 84 0.50 -12.77 11.90
C MET A 84 -0.58 -11.78 11.47
N ALA A 85 -1.86 -12.08 11.73
CA ALA A 85 -2.96 -11.16 11.49
C ALA A 85 -2.87 -9.91 12.38
N TYR A 86 -2.51 -10.09 13.66
CA TYR A 86 -2.29 -8.97 14.57
C TYR A 86 -1.14 -8.08 14.11
N GLN A 87 0.04 -8.68 13.87
CA GLN A 87 1.22 -7.95 13.41
C GLN A 87 0.97 -7.21 12.09
N ALA A 88 0.32 -7.88 11.12
CA ALA A 88 -0.03 -7.25 9.85
C ALA A 88 -1.00 -6.08 10.01
N GLY A 89 -2.01 -6.21 10.89
CA GLY A 89 -2.96 -5.15 11.19
C GLY A 89 -2.30 -3.93 11.83
N VAL A 90 -1.46 -4.14 12.84
CA VAL A 90 -0.74 -3.05 13.52
C VAL A 90 0.25 -2.37 12.57
N LEU A 91 0.99 -3.14 11.76
CA LEU A 91 1.90 -2.59 10.76
C LEU A 91 1.15 -1.76 9.70
N TRP A 92 0.03 -2.29 9.20
CA TRP A 92 -0.83 -1.56 8.26
C TRP A 92 -1.28 -0.23 8.87
N LEU A 93 -1.82 -0.26 10.10
CA LEU A 93 -2.31 0.92 10.78
C LEU A 93 -1.19 1.95 10.97
N CYS A 94 -0.01 1.54 11.43
CA CYS A 94 1.13 2.45 11.60
C CYS A 94 1.52 3.12 10.26
N ILE A 95 1.68 2.34 9.20
CA ILE A 95 2.09 2.87 7.89
C ILE A 95 1.08 3.89 7.38
N TYR A 96 -0.20 3.52 7.37
CA TYR A 96 -1.22 4.38 6.78
C TYR A 96 -1.61 5.54 7.68
N THR A 97 -1.45 5.47 9.01
CA THR A 97 -1.63 6.64 9.88
C THR A 97 -0.66 7.75 9.47
N VAL A 98 0.64 7.47 9.39
CA VAL A 98 1.64 8.47 8.98
C VAL A 98 1.35 9.00 7.57
N LEU A 99 1.07 8.11 6.61
CA LEU A 99 0.77 8.53 5.24
C LEU A 99 -0.53 9.36 5.14
N HIS A 100 -1.53 9.05 5.97
CA HIS A 100 -2.76 9.81 6.02
C HIS A 100 -2.53 11.20 6.62
N ASP A 101 -1.74 11.31 7.69
CA ASP A 101 -1.39 12.59 8.30
C ASP A 101 -0.65 13.49 7.30
N PHE A 102 0.34 12.93 6.58
CA PHE A 102 1.05 13.65 5.52
C PHE A 102 0.11 14.11 4.40
N TYR A 103 -0.80 13.24 3.95
CA TYR A 103 -1.80 13.58 2.94
C TYR A 103 -2.76 14.69 3.41
N GLN A 104 -3.16 14.71 4.69
CA GLN A 104 -4.01 15.78 5.23
C GLN A 104 -3.25 17.11 5.33
N ALA A 105 -1.94 17.07 5.60
CA ALA A 105 -1.10 18.25 5.69
C ALA A 105 -0.73 18.84 4.31
N ASP A 106 -0.65 18.03 3.26
CA ASP A 106 -0.25 18.43 1.91
C ASP A 106 -1.28 18.00 0.85
N GLY A 107 -2.07 18.97 0.38
CA GLY A 107 -3.15 18.73 -0.58
C GLY A 107 -2.72 18.31 -2.00
N ASN A 108 -1.41 18.24 -2.30
CA ASN A 108 -0.92 17.87 -3.63
C ASN A 108 -0.67 16.37 -3.82
N TRP A 109 -0.99 15.55 -2.83
CA TRP A 109 -0.79 14.11 -2.87
C TRP A 109 -2.00 13.42 -3.51
N LYS A 110 -1.80 12.21 -4.06
CA LYS A 110 -2.91 11.39 -4.59
C LYS A 110 -2.99 10.06 -3.86
N ILE A 111 -4.17 9.71 -3.38
CA ILE A 111 -4.47 8.37 -2.87
C ILE A 111 -5.16 7.56 -3.96
N VAL A 112 -4.75 6.31 -4.13
CA VAL A 112 -5.38 5.32 -5.02
C VAL A 112 -5.50 3.99 -4.28
N LYS A 113 -6.65 3.31 -4.41
CA LYS A 113 -6.81 1.96 -3.89
C LYS A 113 -6.26 0.94 -4.86
N HIS A 114 -5.50 -0.02 -4.35
CA HIS A 114 -4.99 -1.15 -5.12
C HIS A 114 -6.15 -1.94 -5.76
N GLU A 115 -7.28 -2.04 -5.06
CA GLU A 115 -8.47 -2.75 -5.51
C GLU A 115 -9.12 -2.09 -6.73
N ASP A 116 -9.13 -0.75 -6.79
CA ASP A 116 -9.68 0.00 -7.93
C ASP A 116 -8.78 -0.16 -9.15
N LEU A 117 -7.45 -0.02 -8.99
CA LEU A 117 -6.47 -0.28 -10.05
C LEU A 117 -6.55 -1.72 -10.58
N SER A 118 -6.86 -2.67 -9.70
CA SER A 118 -6.97 -4.08 -10.09
C SER A 118 -8.29 -4.39 -10.79
N SER A 119 -9.37 -3.71 -10.42
CA SER A 119 -10.72 -3.99 -10.92
C SER A 119 -11.08 -3.18 -12.17
N ASN A 120 -10.54 -1.96 -12.29
CA ASN A 120 -10.75 -1.06 -13.42
C ASN A 120 -9.44 -0.41 -13.90
N PRO A 121 -8.44 -1.21 -14.32
CA PRO A 121 -7.09 -0.74 -14.60
C PRO A 121 -7.02 0.36 -15.66
N LEU A 122 -7.80 0.26 -16.75
CA LEU A 122 -7.74 1.24 -17.84
C LEU A 122 -8.27 2.63 -17.47
N LYS A 123 -9.23 2.70 -16.53
CA LYS A 123 -9.72 3.98 -16.02
C LYS A 123 -8.73 4.52 -14.98
N GLU A 124 -8.41 3.72 -13.97
CA GLU A 124 -7.61 4.19 -12.84
C GLU A 124 -6.19 4.59 -13.24
N PHE A 125 -5.53 3.84 -14.15
CA PHE A 125 -4.24 4.27 -14.68
C PHE A 125 -4.35 5.52 -15.56
N ARG A 126 -5.44 5.72 -16.31
CA ARG A 126 -5.64 6.95 -17.08
C ARG A 126 -5.70 8.17 -16.14
N ASP A 127 -6.45 8.05 -15.05
CA ASP A 127 -6.60 9.11 -14.04
C ASP A 127 -5.25 9.41 -13.35
N VAL A 128 -4.44 8.37 -13.06
CA VAL A 128 -3.08 8.54 -12.54
C VAL A 128 -2.15 9.21 -13.54
N PHE A 129 -2.19 8.80 -14.81
CA PHE A 129 -1.38 9.41 -15.87
C PHE A 129 -1.75 10.88 -16.08
N GLN A 130 -3.05 11.22 -16.08
CA GLN A 130 -3.53 12.58 -16.18
C GLN A 130 -3.06 13.44 -14.99
N TRP A 131 -3.21 12.94 -13.76
CA TRP A 131 -2.72 13.64 -12.57
C TRP A 131 -1.19 13.85 -12.59
N LEU A 132 -0.45 12.87 -13.11
CA LEU A 132 0.99 12.99 -13.31
C LEU A 132 1.35 13.94 -14.48
N GLY A 133 0.42 14.26 -15.40
CA GLY A 133 0.72 14.96 -16.63
C GLY A 133 1.59 14.12 -17.59
N LEU A 134 1.35 12.82 -17.64
CA LEU A 134 2.03 11.86 -18.51
C LEU A 134 1.15 11.49 -19.70
N THR A 135 1.77 11.20 -20.85
CA THR A 135 1.07 10.74 -22.05
C THR A 135 0.46 9.35 -21.82
N TYR A 136 -0.86 9.24 -22.02
CA TYR A 136 -1.61 7.98 -21.99
C TYR A 136 -1.94 7.55 -23.43
N ASP A 137 -1.02 6.81 -24.07
CA ASP A 137 -1.14 6.37 -25.47
C ASP A 137 -1.54 4.88 -25.61
N GLN A 138 -1.69 4.42 -26.85
CA GLN A 138 -2.03 3.02 -27.14
C GLN A 138 -0.97 2.00 -26.66
N ARG A 139 0.30 2.41 -26.50
CA ARG A 139 1.34 1.52 -25.96
C ARG A 139 1.12 1.31 -24.46
N VAL A 140 0.79 2.36 -23.73
CA VAL A 140 0.42 2.30 -22.31
C VAL A 140 -0.81 1.41 -22.13
N VAL A 141 -1.87 1.63 -22.92
CA VAL A 141 -3.10 0.81 -22.88
C VAL A 141 -2.78 -0.67 -23.10
N LYS A 142 -2.05 -1.01 -24.16
CA LYS A 142 -1.65 -2.40 -24.45
C LYS A 142 -0.86 -3.02 -23.29
N ARG A 143 0.05 -2.26 -22.68
CA ARG A 143 0.85 -2.74 -21.55
C ARG A 143 0.02 -2.98 -20.30
N ILE A 144 -0.94 -2.11 -20.01
CA ILE A 144 -1.87 -2.29 -18.89
C ILE A 144 -2.68 -3.57 -19.10
N VAL A 145 -3.35 -3.70 -20.25
CA VAL A 145 -4.15 -4.90 -20.58
C VAL A 145 -3.32 -6.17 -20.44
N GLN A 146 -2.09 -6.18 -20.98
CA GLN A 146 -1.20 -7.34 -20.91
C GLN A 146 -0.85 -7.74 -19.47
N LEU A 147 -0.63 -6.78 -18.57
CA LEU A 147 -0.20 -7.06 -17.18
C LEU A 147 -1.37 -7.36 -16.24
N THR A 148 -2.55 -6.81 -16.52
CA THR A 148 -3.73 -6.92 -15.64
C THR A 148 -4.83 -7.82 -16.18
N GLY A 149 -4.64 -8.39 -17.38
CA GLY A 149 -5.64 -9.20 -18.08
C GLY A 149 -6.09 -10.44 -17.30
N SER A 150 -7.35 -10.83 -17.47
CA SER A 150 -8.00 -11.96 -16.80
C SER A 150 -7.45 -13.34 -17.21
N GLU A 151 -6.74 -13.39 -18.33
CA GLU A 151 -6.03 -14.55 -18.86
C GLU A 151 -4.72 -14.86 -18.10
N ASN A 152 -4.24 -13.91 -17.30
CA ASN A 152 -3.05 -14.09 -16.48
C ASN A 152 -3.33 -14.97 -15.25
N ARG A 153 -2.27 -15.48 -14.61
CA ARG A 153 -2.42 -16.33 -13.42
C ARG A 153 -2.95 -15.50 -12.24
N VAL A 154 -3.85 -16.08 -11.45
CA VAL A 154 -4.33 -15.44 -10.21
C VAL A 154 -3.23 -15.49 -9.15
N GLU A 155 -2.57 -16.65 -8.99
CA GLU A 155 -1.55 -16.86 -7.96
C GLU A 155 -0.14 -16.59 -8.48
N ALA A 156 0.72 -16.05 -7.60
CA ALA A 156 2.15 -15.95 -7.88
C ALA A 156 2.78 -17.34 -7.81
N SER A 157 3.74 -17.63 -8.69
CA SER A 157 4.59 -18.81 -8.54
C SER A 157 5.31 -18.80 -7.17
N ASN A 158 5.29 -19.92 -6.45
CA ASN A 158 5.88 -20.04 -5.11
C ASN A 158 7.30 -19.45 -5.08
N ASN A 159 7.57 -18.61 -4.08
CA ASN A 159 8.81 -17.83 -3.84
C ASN A 159 9.13 -16.62 -4.75
N LYS A 160 8.28 -16.22 -5.70
CA LYS A 160 8.51 -14.96 -6.43
C LYS A 160 7.84 -13.75 -5.77
N VAL A 161 8.67 -12.81 -5.30
CA VAL A 161 8.23 -11.50 -4.77
C VAL A 161 7.63 -10.62 -5.87
N HIS A 162 8.14 -10.74 -7.11
CA HIS A 162 7.67 -9.99 -8.27
C HIS A 162 7.11 -10.93 -9.33
N ASP A 163 5.78 -11.07 -9.34
CA ASP A 163 5.05 -11.69 -10.44
C ASP A 163 4.11 -10.63 -11.01
N LEU A 164 4.42 -10.12 -12.19
CA LEU A 164 3.80 -8.91 -12.75
C LEU A 164 2.60 -9.22 -13.65
N TYR A 165 2.43 -10.47 -14.07
CA TYR A 165 1.35 -10.89 -14.96
C TYR A 165 0.29 -11.58 -14.14
N ARG A 166 -0.75 -10.85 -13.73
CA ARG A 166 -1.77 -11.40 -12.85
C ARG A 166 -3.19 -11.07 -13.25
N ASP A 167 -4.10 -12.02 -13.02
CA ASP A 167 -5.53 -11.74 -12.96
C ASP A 167 -5.78 -10.91 -11.70
N SER A 168 -5.56 -9.61 -11.87
CA SER A 168 -5.52 -8.63 -10.80
C SER A 168 -6.90 -8.50 -10.16
N LYS A 169 -7.97 -8.66 -10.94
CA LYS A 169 -9.36 -8.57 -10.48
C LYS A 169 -9.72 -9.72 -9.54
N LYS A 170 -9.35 -10.96 -9.85
CA LYS A 170 -9.63 -12.10 -8.94
C LYS A 170 -8.80 -12.04 -7.65
N LEU A 171 -7.59 -11.47 -7.70
CA LEU A 171 -6.73 -11.31 -6.53
C LEU A 171 -7.29 -10.38 -5.45
N VAL A 172 -8.13 -9.40 -5.83
CA VAL A 172 -8.71 -8.43 -4.90
C VAL A 172 -9.48 -9.11 -3.77
N HIS A 173 -10.18 -10.21 -4.05
CA HIS A 173 -11.02 -10.90 -3.07
C HIS A 173 -10.42 -12.21 -2.56
N TYR A 174 -9.28 -12.65 -3.11
CA TYR A 174 -8.71 -13.95 -2.80
C TYR A 174 -8.39 -14.13 -1.30
N TRP A 175 -8.01 -13.05 -0.61
CA TRP A 175 -7.75 -13.05 0.83
C TRP A 175 -8.94 -13.49 1.68
N LYS A 176 -10.18 -13.28 1.21
CA LYS A 176 -11.39 -13.72 1.93
C LYS A 176 -11.49 -15.23 2.05
N LYS A 177 -10.86 -15.97 1.12
CA LYS A 177 -10.79 -17.44 1.12
C LYS A 177 -9.57 -17.98 1.86
N THR A 178 -8.52 -17.17 2.03
CA THR A 178 -7.24 -17.59 2.61
C THR A 178 -7.14 -17.28 4.11
N LEU A 179 -7.74 -16.17 4.56
CA LEU A 179 -7.72 -15.78 5.96
C LEU A 179 -8.91 -16.39 6.71
N SER A 180 -8.68 -16.87 7.94
CA SER A 180 -9.77 -17.36 8.80
C SER A 180 -10.71 -16.22 9.22
N GLU A 181 -11.89 -16.55 9.72
CA GLU A 181 -12.84 -15.55 10.26
C GLU A 181 -12.24 -14.78 11.45
N GLU A 182 -11.49 -15.47 12.31
CA GLU A 182 -10.79 -14.87 13.43
C GLU A 182 -9.71 -13.89 12.96
N GLU A 183 -8.91 -14.29 11.96
CA GLU A 183 -7.89 -13.40 11.37
C GLU A 183 -8.52 -12.15 10.77
N ARG A 184 -9.63 -12.30 10.03
CA ARG A 184 -10.38 -11.18 9.45
C ARG A 184 -10.94 -10.26 10.52
N THR A 185 -11.47 -10.82 11.59
CA THR A 185 -12.03 -10.06 12.73
C THR A 185 -10.94 -9.28 13.46
N VAL A 186 -9.80 -9.91 13.75
CA VAL A 186 -8.64 -9.24 14.36
C VAL A 186 -8.15 -8.08 13.48
N LEU A 187 -8.00 -8.32 12.18
CA LEU A 187 -7.56 -7.29 11.23
C LEU A 187 -8.52 -6.11 11.18
N ARG A 188 -9.83 -6.37 11.06
CA ARG A 188 -10.85 -5.32 11.04
C ARG A 188 -10.79 -4.50 12.32
N ASN A 189 -10.85 -5.16 13.48
CA ASN A 189 -10.84 -4.47 14.78
C ASN A 189 -9.62 -3.56 14.98
N ILE A 190 -8.44 -3.98 14.52
CA ILE A 190 -7.22 -3.16 14.62
C ILE A 190 -7.26 -2.00 13.64
N THR A 191 -7.66 -2.24 12.39
CA THR A 191 -7.48 -1.28 11.29
C THR A 191 -8.66 -0.36 11.07
N GLU A 192 -9.84 -0.67 11.61
CA GLU A 192 -11.09 0.08 11.45
C GLU A 192 -10.96 1.60 11.62
N PRO A 193 -10.24 2.14 12.64
CA PRO A 193 -10.16 3.59 12.86
C PRO A 193 -9.67 4.38 11.65
N LEU A 194 -8.90 3.74 10.77
CA LEU A 194 -8.39 4.35 9.54
C LEU A 194 -8.92 3.66 8.27
N ALA A 195 -9.06 2.34 8.27
CA ALA A 195 -9.55 1.57 7.13
C ALA A 195 -10.98 1.99 6.73
N GLY A 196 -11.84 2.34 7.71
CA GLY A 196 -13.20 2.83 7.46
C GLY A 196 -13.27 4.11 6.60
N LYS A 197 -12.16 4.85 6.46
CA LYS A 197 -12.07 6.00 5.54
C LYS A 197 -11.94 5.60 4.07
N TYR A 198 -11.51 4.36 3.80
CA TYR A 198 -11.19 3.87 2.45
C TYR A 198 -12.10 2.71 2.00
N TYR A 199 -12.63 1.98 2.97
CA TYR A 199 -13.29 0.69 2.80
C TYR A 199 -14.56 0.66 3.65
N ASP A 200 -15.67 0.24 3.06
CA ASP A 200 -16.95 0.06 3.73
C ASP A 200 -17.10 -1.37 4.27
N ASP A 201 -18.18 -1.62 5.00
CA ASP A 201 -18.49 -2.95 5.55
C ASP A 201 -18.60 -4.03 4.47
N ALA A 202 -19.12 -3.68 3.29
CA ALA A 202 -19.25 -4.61 2.17
C ALA A 202 -17.89 -5.09 1.64
N SER A 203 -16.85 -4.26 1.75
CA SER A 203 -15.49 -4.67 1.37
C SER A 203 -14.94 -5.82 2.22
N TRP A 204 -15.41 -5.98 3.46
CA TRP A 204 -14.99 -7.03 4.39
C TRP A 204 -15.74 -8.36 4.23
N ALA A 205 -16.94 -8.34 3.64
CA ALA A 205 -17.86 -9.49 3.51
C ALA A 205 -17.34 -10.60 2.58
#